data_AF-A0A956AYA0-F1
#
_entry.id   AF-A0A956AYA0-F1
#
_cell.length_a   1.000
_cell.length_b   1.000
_cell.length_c   1.000
_cell.angle_alpha   90.00
_cell.angle_beta   90.00
_cell.angle_gamma   90.00
#
_symmetry.space_group_name_H-M   'P 1'
#
loop_
_entity.id
_entity.type
_entity.pdbx_description
1 polymer ?
#
loop_
_entity_poly.entity_id
_entity_poly.type
_entity_poly.pdbx_seq_one_letter_code
_entity_poly.pdbx_strand_id
1 'polypeptide(L)'
;MIIGIDLGTTNSCVAYIEGGEPLVIPNAEGSRTTPSMVAISESGERLVGQIAKRQAITNPQHTVFASKRLIGRKYNSPELVSQRERIPYDVVESPNGDAWIRLRDQDYSPAEVGSFILGKMKQTAEDYLGKEVVDAVVTVPAYFNDAQR
;
A
#
# COMPACT_ATOMS: atom_id res chain seq x y z
N MET A 1 -4.50 21.57 6.04
CA MET A 1 -5.72 20.84 5.66
C MET A 1 -5.41 19.38 5.90
N ILE A 2 -6.29 18.67 6.62
CA ILE A 2 -6.04 17.29 7.02
C ILE A 2 -6.89 16.38 6.13
N ILE A 3 -6.27 15.38 5.51
CA ILE A 3 -6.99 14.32 4.79
C ILE A 3 -7.11 13.07 5.67
N GLY A 4 -8.18 12.31 5.48
CA GLY A 4 -8.34 10.96 6.03
C GLY A 4 -8.00 9.93 4.98
N ILE A 5 -7.12 8.98 5.30
CA ILE A 5 -6.74 7.89 4.41
C ILE A 5 -7.11 6.56 5.05
N ASP A 6 -8.00 5.82 4.39
CA ASP A 6 -8.18 4.41 4.68
C ASP A 6 -7.11 3.58 3.95
N LEU A 7 -6.12 3.08 4.68
CA LEU A 7 -5.07 2.22 4.13
C LEU A 7 -5.50 0.75 4.24
N GLY A 8 -6.44 0.30 3.41
CA GLY A 8 -6.90 -1.09 3.44
C GLY A 8 -5.89 -2.11 2.90
N THR A 9 -6.17 -3.39 3.12
CA THR A 9 -5.37 -4.50 2.60
C THR A 9 -5.52 -4.69 1.08
N THR A 10 -6.70 -4.39 0.56
CA THR A 10 -7.08 -4.62 -0.86
C THR A 10 -7.29 -3.32 -1.61
N ASN A 11 -7.96 -2.35 -0.97
CA ASN A 11 -8.23 -1.05 -1.54
C ASN A 11 -7.95 0.02 -0.49
N SER A 12 -7.59 1.20 -0.97
CA SER A 12 -7.40 2.39 -0.16
C SER A 12 -8.29 3.51 -0.66
N CYS A 13 -8.66 4.41 0.24
CA CYS A 13 -9.58 5.51 0.01
C CYS A 13 -9.03 6.77 0.66
N VAL A 14 -9.29 7.94 0.07
CA VAL A 14 -8.91 9.23 0.64
C VAL A 14 -10.11 10.17 0.65
N ALA A 15 -10.29 10.87 1.77
CA ALA A 15 -11.39 11.79 2.00
C ALA A 15 -10.90 13.05 2.73
N TYR A 16 -11.72 14.09 2.71
CA TYR A 16 -11.51 15.31 3.48
C TYR A 16 -12.84 15.88 3.97
N ILE A 17 -12.80 16.85 4.90
CA ILE A 17 -13.98 17.53 5.39
C ILE A 17 -14.21 18.82 4.60
N GLU A 18 -15.40 18.98 4.04
CA GLU A 18 -15.88 20.22 3.41
C GLU A 18 -17.25 20.58 3.99
N GLY A 19 -17.41 21.81 4.50
CA GLY A 19 -18.68 22.25 5.07
C GLY A 19 -19.18 21.44 6.27
N GLY A 20 -18.29 20.71 6.96
CA GLY A 20 -18.63 19.80 8.05
C GLY A 20 -18.94 18.36 7.63
N GLU A 21 -19.00 18.08 6.33
CA GLU A 21 -19.32 16.77 5.79
C GLU A 21 -18.08 16.09 5.19
N PRO A 22 -17.91 14.76 5.35
CA PRO A 22 -16.83 14.02 4.72
C PRO A 22 -17.10 13.78 3.23
N LEU A 23 -16.14 14.17 2.39
CA LEU A 23 -16.16 13.94 0.94
C LEU A 23 -15.01 13.02 0.52
N VAL A 24 -15.36 11.95 -0.20
CA VAL A 24 -14.39 11.01 -0.80
C VAL A 24 -13.87 11.57 -2.11
N ILE A 25 -12.55 11.60 -2.27
CA ILE A 25 -11.88 12.13 -3.46
C ILE A 25 -11.75 11.00 -4.50
N PRO A 26 -12.28 11.17 -5.73
CA PRO A 26 -12.03 10.22 -6.81
C PRO A 26 -10.56 10.28 -7.25
N ASN A 27 -10.00 9.13 -7.59
CA ASN A 27 -8.66 9.04 -8.15
C ASN A 27 -8.64 9.46 -9.63
N ALA A 28 -7.45 9.51 -10.24
CA ALA A 28 -7.27 9.91 -11.64
C ALA A 28 -8.05 9.02 -12.65
N GLU A 29 -8.42 7.79 -12.26
CA GLU A 29 -9.25 6.90 -13.07
C GLU A 29 -10.77 7.08 -12.81
N GLY A 30 -11.16 8.06 -11.98
CA GLY A 30 -12.55 8.34 -11.61
C GLY A 30 -13.11 7.43 -10.51
N SER A 31 -12.32 6.52 -9.96
CA SER A 31 -12.73 5.59 -8.90
C SER A 31 -12.57 6.22 -7.52
N ARG A 32 -13.53 5.97 -6.62
CA ARG A 32 -13.46 6.38 -5.21
C ARG A 32 -12.56 5.51 -4.34
N THR A 33 -12.00 4.45 -4.91
CA THR A 33 -11.01 3.60 -4.24
C THR A 33 -9.88 3.26 -5.19
N THR A 34 -8.69 3.08 -4.64
CA THR A 34 -7.48 2.69 -5.36
C THR A 34 -6.99 1.35 -4.86
N PRO A 35 -6.69 0.37 -5.73
CA PRO A 35 -6.14 -0.91 -5.28
C PRO A 35 -4.86 -0.72 -4.45
N SER A 36 -4.75 -1.45 -3.34
CA SER A 36 -3.57 -1.46 -2.47
C SER A 36 -2.52 -2.40 -3.05
N MET A 37 -2.07 -2.06 -4.26
CA MET A 37 -1.11 -2.83 -5.04
C MET A 37 0.03 -1.92 -5.50
N VAL A 38 1.24 -2.45 -5.43
CA VAL A 38 2.47 -1.80 -5.89
C VAL A 38 3.20 -2.77 -6.80
N ALA A 39 3.77 -2.28 -7.89
CA ALA A 39 4.59 -3.10 -8.75
C ALA A 39 5.81 -2.35 -9.25
N ILE A 40 6.87 -3.08 -9.59
CA ILE A 40 8.05 -2.55 -10.28
C ILE A 40 8.06 -3.11 -11.71
N SER A 41 7.99 -2.21 -12.70
CA SER A 41 8.04 -2.57 -14.11
C SER A 41 9.43 -3.11 -14.50
N GLU A 42 9.55 -3.63 -15.72
CA GLU A 42 10.85 -4.04 -16.27
C GLU A 42 11.82 -2.85 -16.46
N SER A 43 11.29 -1.65 -16.69
CA SER A 43 12.08 -0.41 -16.78
C SER A 43 12.49 0.15 -15.41
N GLY A 44 12.13 -0.52 -14.31
CA GLY A 44 12.37 -0.05 -12.94
C GLY A 44 11.38 1.01 -12.45
N GLU A 45 10.31 1.28 -13.20
CA GLU A 45 9.28 2.23 -12.80
C GLU A 45 8.37 1.64 -11.72
N ARG A 46 8.09 2.43 -10.67
CA ARG A 46 7.14 2.06 -9.63
C ARG A 46 5.71 2.42 -10.04
N LEU A 47 4.86 1.42 -10.15
CA LEU A 47 3.44 1.54 -10.44
C LEU A 47 2.62 1.31 -9.17
N VAL A 48 1.55 2.07 -8.98
CA VAL A 48 0.66 1.98 -7.81
C VAL A 48 -0.80 1.96 -8.25
N GLY A 49 -1.65 1.22 -7.55
CA GLY A 49 -3.09 1.25 -7.79
C GLY A 49 -3.52 0.46 -9.01
N GLN A 50 -4.36 1.08 -9.84
CA GLN A 50 -4.93 0.40 -11.01
C GLN A 50 -3.88 -0.02 -12.02
N ILE A 51 -2.82 0.78 -12.18
CA ILE A 51 -1.72 0.47 -13.11
C ILE A 51 -0.98 -0.80 -12.65
N ALA A 52 -0.65 -0.90 -11.36
CA ALA A 52 -0.05 -2.12 -10.78
C ALA A 52 -0.98 -3.33 -10.93
N LYS A 53 -2.28 -3.16 -10.65
CA LYS A 53 -3.28 -4.23 -10.78
C LYS A 53 -3.38 -4.79 -12.21
N ARG A 54 -3.32 -3.93 -13.24
CA ARG A 54 -3.44 -4.35 -14.65
C ARG A 54 -2.34 -5.31 -15.09
N GLN A 55 -1.13 -5.17 -14.56
CA GLN A 55 -0.01 -6.03 -14.92
C GLN A 55 0.22 -7.20 -13.96
N ALA A 56 -0.64 -7.39 -12.95
CA ALA A 56 -0.43 -8.42 -11.93
C ALA A 56 -0.35 -9.86 -12.51
N ILE A 57 -0.99 -10.10 -13.66
CA ILE A 57 -0.99 -11.41 -14.33
C ILE A 57 0.32 -11.64 -15.09
N THR A 58 0.84 -10.62 -15.77
CA THR A 58 2.05 -10.71 -16.60
C THR A 58 3.34 -10.44 -15.82
N ASN A 59 3.24 -9.76 -14.67
CA ASN A 59 4.34 -9.43 -13.78
C ASN A 59 4.03 -9.86 -12.32
N PRO A 60 3.73 -11.14 -12.06
CA PRO A 60 3.21 -11.59 -10.76
C PRO A 60 4.25 -11.54 -9.64
N GLN A 61 5.51 -11.85 -9.93
CA GLN A 61 6.60 -11.85 -8.96
C GLN A 61 7.02 -10.44 -8.50
N HIS A 62 6.70 -9.41 -9.28
CA HIS A 62 7.04 -8.02 -8.98
C HIS A 62 5.83 -7.11 -8.86
N THR A 63 4.68 -7.72 -8.55
CA THR A 63 3.44 -7.02 -8.19
C THR A 63 2.98 -7.48 -6.80
N VAL A 64 3.09 -6.60 -5.82
CA VAL A 64 2.69 -6.84 -4.45
C VAL A 64 1.23 -6.46 -4.24
N PHE A 65 0.52 -7.31 -3.52
CA PHE A 65 -0.80 -7.04 -2.96
C PHE A 65 -0.88 -7.61 -1.55
N ALA A 66 -1.83 -7.10 -0.76
CA ALA A 66 -2.04 -7.53 0.62
C ALA A 66 -0.78 -7.41 1.51
N SER A 67 0.14 -6.49 1.20
CA SER A 67 1.35 -6.22 1.99
C SER A 67 1.05 -5.90 3.46
N LYS A 68 -0.14 -5.34 3.75
CA LYS A 68 -0.63 -5.09 5.12
C LYS A 68 -0.66 -6.36 5.99
N ARG A 69 -0.76 -7.55 5.37
CA ARG A 69 -0.68 -8.83 6.10
C ARG A 69 0.73 -9.14 6.61
N LEU A 70 1.77 -8.54 6.03
CA LEU A 70 3.17 -8.75 6.39
C LEU A 70 3.68 -7.76 7.45
N ILE A 71 2.99 -6.62 7.64
CA ILE A 71 3.40 -5.58 8.58
C ILE A 71 3.54 -6.15 10.00
N GLY A 72 4.73 -5.95 10.58
CA GLY A 72 5.08 -6.37 11.94
C GLY A 72 5.24 -7.89 12.11
N ARG A 73 5.34 -8.68 11.03
CA ARG A 73 5.53 -10.13 11.12
C ARG A 73 6.99 -10.53 10.95
N LYS A 74 7.40 -11.55 11.71
CA LYS A 74 8.69 -12.22 11.55
C LYS A 74 8.67 -13.13 10.32
N TYR A 75 9.82 -13.24 9.67
CA TYR A 75 10.00 -14.14 8.53
C TYR A 75 9.60 -15.57 8.91
N ASN A 76 10.05 -16.10 10.04
CA ASN A 76 9.76 -17.50 10.40
C ASN A 76 8.42 -17.73 11.13
N SER A 77 7.46 -16.78 11.08
CA SER A 77 6.17 -16.96 11.77
C SER A 77 5.28 -18.02 11.08
N PRO A 78 4.60 -18.92 11.83
CA PRO A 78 3.76 -19.98 11.25
C PRO A 78 2.70 -19.47 10.28
N GLU A 79 2.11 -18.31 10.59
CA GLU A 79 1.09 -17.70 9.76
C GLU A 79 1.66 -17.27 8.39
N LEU A 80 2.89 -16.74 8.37
CA LEU A 80 3.53 -16.30 7.14
C LEU A 80 3.97 -17.49 6.28
N VAL A 81 4.45 -18.57 6.89
CA VAL A 81 4.83 -19.80 6.18
C VAL A 81 3.68 -20.28 5.29
N SER A 82 2.46 -20.36 5.85
CA SER A 82 1.27 -20.75 5.09
C SER A 82 0.84 -19.74 4.01
N GLN A 83 1.15 -18.45 4.19
CA GLN A 83 0.83 -17.40 3.22
C GLN A 83 1.79 -17.38 2.04
N ARG A 84 3.06 -17.72 2.24
CA ARG A 84 4.08 -17.75 1.17
C ARG A 84 3.72 -18.69 0.04
N GLU A 85 3.10 -19.82 0.35
CA GLU A 85 2.64 -20.79 -0.65
C GLU A 85 1.54 -20.23 -1.56
N ARG A 86 0.90 -19.11 -1.19
CA ARG A 86 -0.25 -18.54 -1.87
C ARG A 86 0.01 -17.17 -2.52
N ILE A 87 1.19 -16.59 -2.31
CA ILE A 87 1.57 -15.29 -2.88
C ILE A 87 2.64 -15.51 -3.96
N PRO A 88 2.54 -14.79 -5.09
CA PRO A 88 3.45 -15.00 -6.21
C PRO A 88 4.78 -14.23 -6.10
N TYR A 89 4.87 -13.26 -5.20
CA TYR A 89 6.05 -12.42 -5.00
C TYR A 89 6.93 -12.94 -3.86
N ASP A 90 8.22 -12.64 -3.95
CA ASP A 90 9.21 -13.15 -3.02
C ASP A 90 9.14 -12.42 -1.68
N VAL A 91 8.98 -13.19 -0.60
CA VAL A 91 9.14 -12.72 0.77
C VAL A 91 10.52 -13.15 1.25
N VAL A 92 11.28 -12.21 1.81
CA VAL A 92 12.66 -12.41 2.24
C VAL A 92 12.84 -12.04 3.70
N GLU A 93 13.86 -12.61 4.34
CA GLU A 93 14.21 -12.30 5.72
C GLU A 93 15.08 -11.03 5.74
N SER A 94 14.65 -10.02 6.48
CA SER A 94 15.45 -8.82 6.71
C SER A 94 16.53 -9.08 7.77
N PRO A 95 17.53 -8.18 7.93
CA PRO A 95 18.60 -8.35 8.92
C PRO A 95 18.12 -8.50 10.38
N ASN A 96 16.92 -7.98 10.71
CA ASN A 96 16.31 -8.09 12.04
C ASN A 96 15.28 -9.24 12.15
N GLY A 97 15.22 -10.13 11.14
CA GLY A 97 14.33 -11.29 11.09
C GLY A 97 12.88 -10.99 10.71
N ASP A 98 12.58 -9.75 10.28
CA ASP A 98 11.24 -9.38 9.81
C ASP A 98 11.00 -9.88 8.38
N ALA A 99 9.72 -9.99 8.02
CA ALA A 99 9.31 -10.36 6.68
C ALA A 99 9.33 -9.14 5.76
N TRP A 100 10.26 -9.12 4.80
CA TRP A 100 10.34 -8.10 3.75
C TRP A 100 9.92 -8.69 2.41
N ILE A 101 9.74 -7.82 1.42
CA ILE A 101 9.28 -8.18 0.08
C ILE A 101 10.36 -7.81 -0.92
N ARG A 102 10.80 -8.77 -1.74
CA ARG A 102 11.75 -8.52 -2.83
C ARG A 102 11.00 -8.15 -4.10
N LEU A 103 11.29 -6.99 -4.65
CA LEU A 103 10.82 -6.56 -5.96
C LEU A 103 12.02 -6.25 -6.84
N ARG A 104 12.21 -7.08 -7.86
CA ARG A 104 13.42 -7.07 -8.70
C ARG A 104 14.65 -7.23 -7.80
N ASP A 105 15.59 -6.28 -7.87
CA ASP A 105 16.86 -6.32 -7.17
C ASP A 105 16.84 -5.58 -5.81
N GLN A 106 15.66 -5.18 -5.33
CA GLN A 106 15.52 -4.41 -4.10
C GLN A 106 14.55 -5.06 -3.11
N ASP A 107 14.90 -4.99 -1.83
CA ASP A 107 14.08 -5.47 -0.73
C ASP A 107 13.39 -4.28 -0.07
N TYR A 108 12.09 -4.41 0.15
CA TYR A 108 11.24 -3.39 0.75
C TYR A 108 10.57 -3.94 2.00
N SER A 109 10.56 -3.14 3.07
CA SER A 109 9.69 -3.42 4.20
C SER A 109 8.21 -3.31 3.80
N PRO A 110 7.30 -4.03 4.47
CA PRO A 110 5.86 -3.86 4.25
C PRO A 110 5.38 -2.42 4.48
N ALA A 111 6.05 -1.68 5.38
CA ALA A 111 5.78 -0.27 5.64
C ALA A 111 6.17 0.63 4.46
N GLU A 112 7.31 0.39 3.82
CA GLU A 112 7.71 1.10 2.59
C GLU A 112 6.74 0.82 1.43
N VAL A 113 6.27 -0.41 1.27
CA VAL A 113 5.22 -0.71 0.29
C VAL A 113 3.94 0.07 0.59
N GLY A 114 3.56 0.14 1.88
CA GLY A 114 2.45 0.97 2.34
C GLY A 114 2.64 2.46 2.04
N SER A 115 3.85 2.98 2.19
CA SER A 115 4.17 4.40 1.97
C SER A 115 3.98 4.80 0.50
N PHE A 116 4.24 3.90 -0.45
CA PHE A 116 3.95 4.16 -1.87
C PHE A 116 2.45 4.31 -2.14
N ILE A 117 1.60 3.55 -1.44
CA ILE A 117 0.15 3.68 -1.52
C ILE A 117 -0.30 5.00 -0.89
N LEU A 118 0.23 5.33 0.30
CA LEU A 118 -0.03 6.62 0.95
C LEU A 118 0.39 7.80 0.08
N GLY A 119 1.55 7.72 -0.59
CA GLY A 119 2.00 8.72 -1.54
C GLY A 119 1.04 8.91 -2.71
N LYS A 120 0.46 7.82 -3.24
CA LYS A 120 -0.59 7.92 -4.27
C LYS A 120 -1.88 8.55 -3.74
N MET A 121 -2.25 8.31 -2.48
CA MET A 121 -3.43 8.93 -1.84
C MET A 121 -3.21 10.43 -1.61
N LYS A 122 -2.01 10.82 -1.16
CA LYS A 122 -1.59 12.22 -1.07
C LYS A 122 -1.69 12.90 -2.43
N GLN A 123 -1.04 12.34 -3.46
CA GLN A 123 -1.09 12.91 -4.82
C GLN A 123 -2.52 13.08 -5.33
N THR A 124 -3.38 12.08 -5.11
CA THR A 124 -4.80 12.14 -5.50
C THR A 124 -5.52 13.32 -4.82
N ALA A 125 -5.25 13.57 -3.54
CA ALA A 125 -5.82 14.71 -2.84
C ALA A 125 -5.26 16.04 -3.37
N GLU A 126 -3.94 16.14 -3.59
CA GLU A 126 -3.30 17.35 -4.10
C GLU A 126 -3.79 17.74 -5.50
N ASP A 127 -3.90 16.75 -6.40
CA ASP A 127 -4.42 16.95 -7.75
C ASP A 127 -5.86 17.47 -7.73
N TYR A 128 -6.70 16.94 -6.83
CA TYR A 128 -8.10 17.35 -6.69
C TYR A 128 -8.25 18.75 -6.06
N LEU A 129 -7.43 19.06 -5.06
CA LEU A 129 -7.54 20.28 -4.26
C LEU A 129 -6.75 21.45 -4.83
N GLY A 130 -5.83 21.19 -5.76
CA GLY A 130 -4.96 22.20 -6.38
C GLY A 130 -3.94 22.81 -5.41
N LYS A 131 -3.59 22.10 -4.33
CA LYS A 131 -2.66 22.58 -3.29
C LYS A 131 -1.96 21.42 -2.58
N GLU A 132 -0.84 21.72 -1.94
CA GLU A 132 -0.08 20.74 -1.16
C GLU A 132 -0.86 20.24 0.06
N VAL A 133 -0.74 18.94 0.35
CA VAL A 133 -1.28 18.27 1.53
C VAL A 133 -0.12 17.78 2.41
N VAL A 134 -0.06 18.30 3.63
CA VAL A 134 1.02 18.01 4.59
C VAL A 134 0.58 17.13 5.76
N ASP A 135 -0.71 17.15 6.11
CA ASP A 135 -1.26 16.45 7.28
C ASP A 135 -2.25 15.35 6.85
N ALA A 136 -2.15 14.19 7.49
CA ALA A 136 -3.07 13.08 7.25
C ALA A 136 -3.40 12.29 8.52
N VAL A 137 -4.61 11.74 8.57
CA VAL A 137 -5.03 10.70 9.53
C VAL A 137 -5.12 9.38 8.77
N VAL A 138 -4.41 8.34 9.22
CA VAL A 138 -4.34 7.03 8.53
C VAL A 138 -5.00 5.95 9.38
N THR A 139 -5.84 5.11 8.77
CA THR A 139 -6.53 4.01 9.48
C THR A 139 -5.62 2.79 9.70
N VAL A 140 -5.76 2.16 10.86
CA VAL A 140 -5.17 0.86 11.18
C VAL A 140 -6.23 -0.06 11.79
N PRO A 141 -6.14 -1.39 11.61
CA PRO A 141 -7.04 -2.32 12.28
C PRO A 141 -6.98 -2.19 13.79
N ALA A 142 -8.12 -2.33 14.47
CA ALA A 142 -8.19 -2.18 15.92
C ALA A 142 -7.28 -3.15 16.70
N TYR A 143 -7.02 -4.33 16.13
CA TYR A 143 -6.19 -5.39 16.72
C TYR A 143 -4.69 -5.23 16.41
N PHE A 144 -4.26 -4.17 15.73
CA PHE A 144 -2.84 -3.91 15.52
C PHE A 144 -2.15 -3.60 16.86
N ASN A 145 -1.00 -4.24 17.08
CA ASN A 145 -0.11 -3.97 18.21
C ASN A 145 0.76 -2.72 17.98
N ASP A 146 1.53 -2.31 18.97
CA ASP A 146 2.35 -1.09 18.91
C ASP A 146 3.40 -1.10 17.79
N ALA A 147 3.92 -2.27 17.40
CA ALA A 147 4.87 -2.36 16.28
C ALA A 147 4.18 -2.24 14.91
N GLN A 148 2.87 -2.45 14.84
CA GLN A 148 2.08 -2.38 13.60
C GLN A 148 1.37 -1.03 13.42
N ARG A 149 1.18 -0.26 14.51
CA ARG A 149 0.58 1.07 14.52
C ARG A 149 1.58 2.13 14.05
#